data_AF-A0A0B5QG14-F1
#
_entry.id   AF-A0A0B5QG14-F1
#
_cell.length_a   1.000
_cell.length_b   1.000
_cell.length_c   1.000
_cell.angle_alpha   90.00
_cell.angle_beta   90.00
_cell.angle_gamma   90.00
#
_symmetry.space_group_name_H-M   'P 1'
#
loop_
_entity.id
_entity.type
_entity.pdbx_description
1 polymer ?
#
loop_
_entity_poly.entity_id
_entity_poly.type
_entity_poly.pdbx_seq_one_letter_code
_entity_poly.pdbx_strand_id
1 'polypeptide(L)' 'MSTKKVVATIETGKGAHGVVVSPDNKYVYVTNMYDGTVSVIDNSTDKVIKTIKVEGEPNGISYR' A
#
# COMPACT_ATOMS: atom_id res chain seq x y z
N MET A 1 4.62 -4.66 30.32
CA MET A 1 4.94 -4.68 28.87
C MET A 1 3.78 -4.04 28.12
N SER A 2 4.03 -3.10 27.21
CA SER A 2 2.97 -2.47 26.42
C SER A 2 2.66 -3.33 25.19
N THR A 3 1.39 -3.67 24.98
CA THR A 3 0.94 -4.39 23.79
C THR A 3 0.81 -3.44 22.60
N LYS A 4 1.25 -3.87 21.42
CA LYS A 4 0.97 -3.15 20.17
C LYS A 4 -0.49 -3.39 19.80
N LYS A 5 -1.20 -2.32 19.41
CA LYS A 5 -2.59 -2.37 18.95
C LYS A 5 -2.64 -1.93 17.49
N VAL A 6 -3.45 -2.60 16.68
CA VAL A 6 -3.83 -2.10 15.36
C VAL A 6 -4.66 -0.83 15.54
N VAL A 7 -4.19 0.28 14.97
CA VAL A 7 -4.85 1.60 15.08
C VAL A 7 -5.75 1.92 13.89
N ALA A 8 -5.45 1.34 12.73
CA ALA A 8 -6.22 1.49 11.50
C ALA A 8 -6.05 0.23 10.62
N THR A 9 -7.01 0.00 9.72
CA THR A 9 -6.93 -0.99 8.65
C THR A 9 -7.43 -0.33 7.38
N ILE A 10 -6.60 -0.35 6.34
CA ILE A 10 -6.89 0.27 5.06
C ILE A 10 -7.08 -0.85 4.05
N GLU A 11 -8.27 -0.92 3.46
CA GLU A 11 -8.56 -1.88 2.39
C GLU A 11 -7.87 -1.43 1.09
N THR A 12 -7.12 -2.33 0.46
CA THR A 12 -6.40 -2.11 -0.81
C THR A 12 -6.97 -3.02 -1.90
N GLY A 13 -6.14 -3.84 -2.56
CA GLY A 13 -6.58 -4.90 -3.46
C GLY A 13 -6.25 -6.29 -2.91
N LYS A 14 -6.67 -7.33 -3.63
CA LYS A 14 -6.42 -8.72 -3.26
C LYS A 14 -4.94 -9.06 -3.37
N GLY A 15 -4.44 -9.76 -2.35
CA GLY A 15 -3.04 -10.16 -2.30
C GLY A 15 -2.08 -9.00 -2.04
N ALA A 16 -2.47 -8.07 -1.15
CA ALA A 16 -1.55 -7.05 -0.63
C ALA A 16 -0.23 -7.71 -0.17
N HIS A 17 0.90 -7.29 -0.74
CA HIS A 17 2.18 -7.99 -0.57
C HIS A 17 3.34 -7.04 -0.24
N GLY A 18 3.78 -6.23 -1.20
CA GLY A 18 4.84 -5.25 -1.02
C GLY A 18 4.30 -3.91 -0.53
N VAL A 19 5.04 -3.25 0.36
CA VAL A 19 4.72 -1.88 0.83
C VAL A 19 5.95 -1.00 0.80
N VAL A 20 5.80 0.24 0.35
CA VAL A 20 6.84 1.28 0.47
C VAL A 20 6.21 2.64 0.73
N VAL A 21 6.93 3.50 1.45
CA VAL A 21 6.53 4.88 1.76
C VAL A 21 7.37 5.85 0.93
N SER A 22 6.78 6.94 0.43
CA SER A 22 7.52 8.00 -0.24
C SER A 22 8.51 8.68 0.72
N PRO A 23 9.65 9.21 0.23
CA PRO A 23 10.65 9.89 1.06
C PRO A 23 10.11 11.09 1.84
N ASP A 24 9.07 11.74 1.33
CA ASP A 24 8.38 12.85 1.99
C ASP A 24 7.22 12.41 2.91
N ASN A 25 7.04 11.11 3.12
CA ASN A 25 6.05 10.47 3.97
C ASN A 25 4.59 10.82 3.63
N LYS A 26 4.31 11.32 2.42
CA LYS A 26 2.95 11.69 1.98
C LYS A 26 2.16 10.49 1.46
N TYR A 27 2.84 9.52 0.86
CA TYR A 27 2.19 8.42 0.16
C TYR A 27 2.75 7.07 0.59
N VAL A 28 1.85 6.10 0.73
CA VAL A 28 2.18 4.68 0.87
C VAL A 28 1.71 3.95 -0.38
N TYR A 29 2.56 3.08 -0.92
CA TYR A 29 2.29 2.30 -2.10
C TYR A 29 2.25 0.83 -1.71
N VAL A 30 1.17 0.14 -2.07
CA VAL A 30 0.97 -1.27 -1.78
C VAL A 30 0.74 -2.02 -3.08
N THR A 31 1.53 -3.07 -3.33
CA THR A 31 1.28 -3.99 -4.46
C THR A 31 0.23 -5.00 -4.07
N ASN A 32 -0.71 -5.25 -4.99
CA ASN A 32 -1.80 -6.22 -4.83
C ASN A 32 -1.60 -7.32 -5.89
N MET A 33 -0.91 -8.40 -5.51
CA MET A 33 -0.45 -9.45 -6.43
C MET A 33 -1.60 -10.07 -7.24
N TYR A 34 -2.70 -10.43 -6.58
CA TYR A 34 -3.78 -11.18 -7.19
C TYR A 34 -4.73 -10.29 -8.01
N ASP A 35 -4.74 -8.98 -7.75
CA ASP A 35 -5.52 -8.02 -8.53
C ASP A 35 -4.73 -7.39 -9.69
N GLY A 36 -3.40 -7.57 -9.75
CA GLY A 36 -2.56 -6.92 -10.75
C GLY A 36 -2.59 -5.40 -10.63
N THR A 37 -2.57 -4.86 -9.39
CA THR A 37 -2.65 -3.42 -9.13
C THR A 37 -1.64 -2.94 -8.09
N VAL A 38 -1.43 -1.62 -8.05
CA VAL A 38 -0.78 -0.90 -6.95
C VAL A 38 -1.77 0.10 -6.38
N SER A 39 -2.04 0.03 -5.07
CA SER A 39 -2.80 1.04 -4.34
C SER A 39 -1.88 2.16 -3.88
N VAL A 40 -2.29 3.41 -4.11
CA VAL A 40 -1.66 4.61 -3.56
C VAL A 40 -2.53 5.12 -2.43
N ILE A 41 -1.96 5.19 -1.24
CA ILE A 41 -2.60 5.62 0.00
C ILE A 41 -2.06 6.99 0.38
N ASP A 42 -2.95 7.93 0.69
CA ASP A 42 -2.59 9.18 1.35
C ASP A 42 -2.34 8.89 2.84
N ASN A 43 -1.12 9.13 3.29
CA ASN A 43 -0.66 8.80 4.64
C ASN A 43 -1.20 9.75 5.73
N SER A 44 -1.76 10.90 5.35
CA SER A 44 -2.37 11.84 6.31
C SER A 44 -3.82 11.51 6.62
N THR A 45 -4.49 10.80 5.72
CA THR A 45 -5.92 10.49 5.82
C THR A 45 -6.23 9.00 5.92
N ASP A 46 -5.23 8.12 5.80
CA ASP A 46 -5.36 6.67 5.78
C ASP A 46 -6.34 6.18 4.70
N LYS A 47 -6.32 6.81 3.51
CA LYS A 47 -7.23 6.50 2.41
C LYS A 47 -6.51 6.12 1.14
N VAL A 48 -6.99 5.09 0.45
CA VAL A 48 -6.62 4.82 -0.93
C VAL A 48 -7.15 5.96 -1.81
N ILE A 49 -6.24 6.72 -2.40
CA ILE A 49 -6.57 7.85 -3.29
C ILE A 49 -6.44 7.48 -4.76
N LYS A 50 -5.77 6.36 -5.08
CA LYS A 50 -5.60 5.87 -6.44
C LYS A 50 -5.33 4.37 -6.46
N THR A 51 -5.86 3.70 -7.48
CA THR A 51 -5.48 2.32 -7.82
C THR A 51 -4.91 2.32 -9.23
N ILE A 52 -3.70 1.80 -9.38
CA ILE A 52 -2.96 1.78 -10.64
C ILE A 52 -2.93 0.33 -11.12
N LYS A 53 -3.47 0.07 -12.32
CA LYS A 53 -3.34 -1.25 -12.95
C LYS A 53 -1.93 -1.42 -13.49
N VAL A 54 -1.36 -2.59 -13.29
CA VAL A 54 -0.07 -3.00 -13.85
C VAL A 54 -0.22 -4.34 -14.56
N GLU A 55 0.76 -4.70 -15.39
CA GLU A 55 0.81 -6.02 -16.00
C GLU A 55 1.42 -7.03 -15.03
N GLY A 56 0.90 -8.27 -15.03
CA GLY A 56 1.39 -9.36 -14.19
C GLY A 56 0.99 -9.27 -12.72
N GLU A 57 1.80 -9.91 -11.86
CA GLU A 57 1.58 -10.04 -10.42
C GLU A 57 2.60 -9.20 -9.66
N PRO A 58 2.31 -7.93 -9.31
CA PRO A 58 3.27 -7.07 -8.66
C PRO A 58 3.58 -7.58 -7.25
N ASN A 59 4.83 -7.99 -7.01
CA ASN A 59 5.28 -8.53 -5.72
C ASN A 59 6.03 -7.46 -4.91
N GLY A 60 7.34 -7.27 -5.15
CA GLY A 60 8.15 -6.29 -4.45
C GLY A 60 8.00 -4.88 -5.03
N ILE A 61 8.13 -3.86 -4.18
CA ILE A 61 8.12 -2.45 -4.58
C ILE A 61 9.18 -1.67 -3.82
N SER A 62 9.85 -0.74 -4.51
CA SER A 62 10.77 0.22 -3.91
C SER A 62 10.41 1.63 -4.37
N TYR A 63 10.86 2.59 -3.59
CA TYR A 63 10.80 4.01 -3.93
C TYR A 63 12.23 4.48 -4.21
N ARG A 64 12.39 5.41 -5.14
CA ARG A 64 13.69 6.01 -5.49
C ARG A 64 13.69 7.50 -5.14
#